data_AF-A0A7V8G4C6-F1
#
_entry.id   AF-A0A7V8G4C6-F1
#
_cell.length_a   1.000
_cell.length_b   1.000
_cell.length_c   1.000
_cell.angle_alpha   90.00
_cell.angle_beta   90.00
_cell.angle_gamma   90.00
#
_symmetry.space_group_name_H-M   'P 1'
#
loop_
_entity.id
_entity.type
_entity.pdbx_description
1 polymer ?
#
loop_
_entity_poly.entity_id
_entity_poly.type
_entity_poly.pdbx_seq_one_letter_code
_entity_poly.pdbx_strand_id
1 'polypeptide(L)'
;MHWTDRRRLQRLAHTLCLRAGLLWAAALPAWSQTAPMPDARSAAPMIPFADAHVHLNDLAMQLALMDRWGATHAVVFWGGRSSNDSVAEAAKRHPDRLIPFASISPERSIYRPGWSADDPTLLAQLDALLATGLYKGIGEISAAHFPASGFAETDYSPTGATMTGIMTLARKYRLPVMVHVESTRMAELQQMLERFPDVPVIWAHGGYTPLFLARRLLDRHPNLHYELSARTWPRHPRSPDYTVLRDGQNVWPEWLALIEAQPHRFLIGTDASHRSADAEAMKFASVQNFLGQLAPEARELVARGNLLRLVGMKP
;
A
#
# COMPACT_ATOMS: atom_id res chain seq x y z
N MET A 1 -42.11 -19.62 25.29
CA MET A 1 -43.57 -19.55 25.56
C MET A 1 -43.72 -19.00 26.98
N HIS A 2 -44.29 -17.78 27.08
CA HIS A 2 -44.70 -16.99 28.28
C HIS A 2 -43.62 -16.58 29.32
N TRP A 3 -43.18 -15.30 29.47
CA TRP A 3 -43.87 -14.09 30.00
C TRP A 3 -44.61 -14.40 31.32
N THR A 4 -44.24 -13.89 32.50
CA THR A 4 -44.24 -12.50 33.03
C THR A 4 -43.40 -12.50 34.35
N ASP A 5 -42.99 -11.43 35.03
CA ASP A 5 -43.72 -10.22 35.39
C ASP A 5 -42.76 -9.16 35.99
N ARG A 6 -42.92 -7.91 35.55
CA ARG A 6 -42.29 -6.71 36.09
C ARG A 6 -43.31 -6.04 37.01
N ARG A 7 -43.00 -5.77 38.28
CA ARG A 7 -43.55 -4.63 39.07
C ARG A 7 -43.04 -4.65 40.52
N ARG A 8 -42.44 -3.53 40.96
CA ARG A 8 -42.42 -2.92 42.31
C ARG A 8 -41.37 -1.79 42.26
N LEU A 9 -41.68 -0.58 41.79
CA LEU A 9 -42.38 0.53 42.47
C LEU A 9 -41.97 0.76 43.94
N GLN A 10 -41.10 1.76 44.10
CA GLN A 10 -41.15 2.90 45.05
C GLN A 10 -41.60 2.67 46.50
N ARG A 11 -40.74 3.08 47.45
CA ARG A 11 -40.98 4.11 48.49
C ARG A 11 -39.88 4.03 49.55
N LEU A 12 -39.28 5.16 49.93
CA LEU A 12 -39.31 5.71 51.29
C LEU A 12 -38.48 7.00 51.33
N ALA A 13 -39.06 8.01 51.96
CA ALA A 13 -38.60 9.39 52.08
C ALA A 13 -38.39 9.71 53.58
N HIS A 14 -37.87 10.92 53.84
CA HIS A 14 -37.87 11.66 55.12
C HIS A 14 -36.80 11.23 56.15
N THR A 15 -36.01 12.07 56.81
CA THR A 15 -35.83 13.54 56.93
C THR A 15 -34.50 13.76 57.68
N LEU A 16 -33.81 14.91 57.59
CA LEU A 16 -33.51 15.73 58.79
C LEU A 16 -32.77 17.06 58.48
N CYS A 17 -33.34 18.12 59.05
CA CYS A 17 -32.74 19.28 59.71
C CYS A 17 -31.87 20.31 58.94
N LEU A 18 -32.51 21.47 58.78
CA LEU A 18 -31.94 22.81 58.66
C LEU A 18 -30.89 23.12 59.73
N ARG A 19 -29.80 23.78 59.31
CA ARG A 19 -29.07 24.77 60.12
C ARG A 19 -28.67 25.97 59.25
N ALA A 20 -29.00 27.15 59.76
CA ALA A 20 -28.69 28.46 59.19
C ALA A 20 -27.18 28.76 59.27
N GLY A 21 -26.66 29.50 58.28
CA GLY A 21 -25.30 30.02 58.25
C GLY A 21 -25.24 31.26 57.37
N LEU A 22 -24.65 32.33 57.91
CA LEU A 22 -24.73 33.71 57.42
C LEU A 22 -24.12 33.93 56.02
N LEU A 23 -24.69 34.91 55.32
CA LEU A 23 -24.16 35.54 54.11
C LEU A 23 -22.85 36.29 54.39
N TRP A 24 -21.76 35.87 53.73
CA TRP A 24 -20.58 36.70 53.47
C TRP A 24 -20.32 36.69 51.96
N ALA A 25 -20.68 37.79 51.29
CA ALA A 25 -20.31 38.04 49.91
C ALA A 25 -18.89 38.60 49.88
N ALA A 26 -17.90 37.72 49.69
CA ALA A 26 -16.55 38.12 49.32
C ALA A 26 -16.41 38.01 47.79
N ALA A 27 -16.25 39.15 47.13
CA ALA A 27 -15.92 39.21 45.72
C ALA A 27 -14.52 38.61 45.49
N LEU A 28 -14.47 37.45 44.84
CA LEU A 28 -13.21 36.88 44.35
C LEU A 28 -12.85 37.55 43.02
N PRO A 29 -11.60 38.02 42.83
CA PRO A 29 -11.16 38.51 41.53
C PRO A 29 -11.09 37.32 40.57
N ALA A 30 -11.84 37.40 39.47
CA ALA A 30 -11.75 36.45 38.37
C ALA A 30 -10.37 36.58 37.71
N TRP A 31 -9.44 35.72 38.10
CA TRP A 31 -8.18 35.57 37.39
C TRP A 31 -8.47 34.80 36.12
N SER A 32 -8.61 35.52 35.01
CA SER A 32 -8.67 34.94 33.67
C SER A 32 -7.30 34.35 33.33
N GLN A 33 -7.07 33.09 33.73
CA GLN A 33 -5.99 32.29 33.15
C GLN A 33 -6.47 31.78 31.79
N THR A 34 -6.40 32.62 30.76
CA THR A 34 -6.28 32.10 29.39
C THR A 34 -4.89 31.53 29.26
N ALA A 35 -4.74 30.25 29.57
CA ALA A 35 -3.58 29.50 29.11
C ALA A 35 -3.47 29.72 27.59
N PRO A 36 -2.29 30.09 27.05
CA PRO A 36 -2.14 30.17 25.61
C PRO A 36 -2.49 28.80 25.05
N MET A 37 -3.49 28.78 24.16
CA MET A 37 -3.77 27.59 23.36
C MET A 37 -2.46 27.14 22.73
N PRO A 38 -2.14 25.83 22.73
CA PRO A 38 -1.01 25.36 21.97
C PRO A 38 -1.19 25.87 20.55
N ASP A 39 -0.21 26.66 20.12
CA ASP A 39 -0.06 27.12 18.75
C ASP A 39 -0.37 25.92 17.83
N ALA A 40 -1.13 26.16 16.76
CA ALA A 40 -1.42 25.14 15.75
C ALA A 40 -0.09 24.80 15.08
N ARG A 41 0.71 23.99 15.78
CA ARG A 41 2.07 23.61 15.43
C ARG A 41 2.01 23.22 13.97
N SER A 42 2.73 23.97 13.15
CA SER A 42 3.02 23.62 11.77
C SER A 42 3.25 22.12 11.72
N ALA A 43 2.29 21.37 11.17
CA ALA A 43 2.54 19.98 10.85
C ALA A 43 3.84 19.97 10.05
N ALA A 44 4.81 19.15 10.45
CA ALA A 44 6.05 19.04 9.70
C ALA A 44 5.67 18.83 8.22
N PRO A 45 6.31 19.54 7.27
CA PRO A 45 5.93 19.44 5.87
C PRO A 45 5.98 17.97 5.44
N MET A 46 4.94 17.52 4.74
CA MET A 46 4.84 16.13 4.29
C MET A 46 6.03 15.77 3.41
N ILE A 47 6.62 14.59 3.61
CA ILE A 47 7.72 14.09 2.78
C ILE A 47 7.15 13.74 1.41
N PRO A 48 7.57 14.37 0.30
CA PRO A 48 7.04 14.03 -1.01
C PRO A 48 7.41 12.60 -1.40
N PHE A 49 6.43 11.79 -1.81
CA PHE A 49 6.68 10.41 -2.23
C PHE A 49 5.89 10.04 -3.49
N ALA A 50 6.21 8.91 -4.11
CA ALA A 50 5.48 8.34 -5.22
C ALA A 50 4.94 6.98 -4.76
N ASP A 51 3.62 6.84 -4.70
CA ASP A 51 2.94 5.64 -4.22
C ASP A 51 3.08 4.52 -5.26
N ALA A 52 3.87 3.49 -4.95
CA ALA A 52 4.16 2.41 -5.88
C ALA A 52 2.99 1.43 -6.11
N HIS A 53 1.93 1.47 -5.30
CA HIS A 53 0.95 0.37 -5.28
C HIS A 53 -0.47 0.84 -4.99
N VAL A 54 -1.28 1.03 -6.04
CA VAL A 54 -2.69 1.45 -5.93
C VAL A 54 -3.60 0.61 -6.83
N HIS A 55 -4.50 -0.15 -6.20
CA HIS A 55 -5.67 -0.71 -6.87
C HIS A 55 -6.76 0.38 -7.00
N LEU A 56 -6.75 1.08 -8.14
CA LEU A 56 -7.55 2.29 -8.32
C LEU A 56 -9.04 1.95 -8.45
N ASN A 57 -9.82 2.18 -7.38
CA ASN A 57 -11.26 1.94 -7.34
C ASN A 57 -12.07 3.22 -7.10
N ASP A 58 -11.40 4.29 -6.69
CA ASP A 58 -11.98 5.63 -6.50
C ASP A 58 -10.90 6.68 -6.78
N LEU A 59 -10.98 7.31 -7.94
CA LEU A 59 -10.02 8.31 -8.37
C LEU A 59 -10.06 9.58 -7.51
N ALA A 60 -11.26 10.03 -7.14
CA ALA A 60 -11.40 11.26 -6.38
C ALA A 60 -10.81 11.10 -4.98
N MET A 61 -11.05 9.95 -4.34
CA MET A 61 -10.46 9.61 -3.06
C MET A 61 -8.92 9.52 -3.16
N GLN A 62 -8.39 8.85 -4.19
CA GLN A 62 -6.95 8.73 -4.37
C GLN A 62 -6.29 10.11 -4.47
N LEU A 63 -6.79 10.98 -5.35
CA LEU A 63 -6.22 12.32 -5.54
C LEU A 63 -6.29 13.16 -4.25
N ALA A 64 -7.41 13.12 -3.53
CA ALA A 64 -7.55 13.83 -2.26
C ALA A 64 -6.57 13.34 -1.19
N LEU A 65 -6.32 12.03 -1.11
CA LEU A 65 -5.32 11.46 -0.19
C LEU A 65 -3.90 11.83 -0.61
N MET A 66 -3.61 11.79 -1.92
CA MET A 66 -2.33 12.19 -2.46
C MET A 66 -2.00 13.65 -2.10
N ASP A 67 -2.94 14.56 -2.31
CA ASP A 67 -2.78 15.98 -1.99
C ASP A 67 -2.62 16.22 -0.49
N ARG A 68 -3.40 15.51 0.34
CA ARG A 68 -3.33 15.62 1.81
C ARG A 68 -2.01 15.12 2.39
N TRP A 69 -1.44 14.07 1.82
CA TRP A 69 -0.33 13.33 2.42
C TRP A 69 0.97 13.42 1.62
N GLY A 70 1.05 14.28 0.61
CA GLY A 70 2.28 14.54 -0.14
C GLY A 70 2.67 13.46 -1.15
N ALA A 71 1.73 12.62 -1.60
CA ALA A 71 2.01 11.72 -2.71
C ALA A 71 1.96 12.51 -4.03
N THR A 72 3.12 12.62 -4.65
CA THR A 72 3.32 13.34 -5.92
C THR A 72 2.80 12.51 -7.09
N HIS A 73 3.08 11.21 -7.07
CA HIS A 73 2.69 10.26 -8.11
C HIS A 73 2.07 9.01 -7.49
N ALA A 74 1.32 8.25 -8.28
CA ALA A 74 0.84 6.93 -7.93
C ALA A 74 0.90 5.98 -9.13
N VAL A 75 1.53 4.81 -8.96
CA VAL A 75 1.33 3.68 -9.87
C VAL A 75 -0.06 3.12 -9.61
N VAL A 76 -0.87 3.13 -10.66
CA VAL A 76 -2.27 2.70 -10.61
C VAL A 76 -2.51 1.55 -11.55
N PHE A 77 -3.29 0.58 -11.11
CA PHE A 77 -3.68 -0.58 -11.91
C PHE A 77 -5.07 -1.05 -11.53
N TRP A 78 -5.57 -2.03 -12.30
CA TRP A 78 -6.90 -2.60 -12.18
C TRP A 78 -7.20 -3.00 -10.73
N GLY A 79 -8.22 -2.37 -10.13
CA GLY A 79 -8.84 -2.75 -8.85
C GLY A 79 -10.23 -3.38 -9.02
N GLY A 80 -10.84 -3.86 -7.94
CA GLY A 80 -12.13 -4.57 -7.99
C GLY A 80 -13.33 -3.81 -8.61
N ARG A 81 -13.24 -2.48 -8.80
CA ARG A 81 -14.29 -1.62 -9.40
C ARG A 81 -13.78 -0.81 -10.59
N SER A 82 -12.65 -1.18 -11.17
CA SER A 82 -12.07 -0.54 -12.36
C SER A 82 -11.71 -1.58 -13.41
N SER A 83 -11.07 -1.11 -14.47
CA SER A 83 -10.54 -1.87 -15.61
C SER A 83 -9.24 -1.21 -16.11
N ASN A 84 -8.47 -1.93 -16.93
CA ASN A 84 -7.31 -1.35 -17.64
C ASN A 84 -7.67 -0.05 -18.36
N ASP A 85 -8.82 0.01 -19.04
CA ASP A 85 -9.26 1.19 -19.79
C ASP A 85 -9.54 2.36 -18.85
N SER A 86 -10.32 2.15 -17.79
CA SER A 86 -10.63 3.21 -16.83
C SER A 86 -9.39 3.76 -16.11
N VAL A 87 -8.38 2.90 -15.85
CA VAL A 87 -7.08 3.30 -15.30
C VAL A 87 -6.29 4.14 -16.30
N ALA A 88 -6.25 3.73 -17.57
CA ALA A 88 -5.63 4.52 -18.62
C ALA A 88 -6.33 5.87 -18.82
N GLU A 89 -7.66 5.92 -18.80
CA GLU A 89 -8.42 7.16 -18.88
C GLU A 89 -8.19 8.08 -17.66
N ALA A 90 -8.04 7.51 -16.47
CA ALA A 90 -7.63 8.28 -15.29
C ALA A 90 -6.24 8.88 -15.47
N ALA A 91 -5.28 8.10 -15.95
CA ALA A 91 -3.93 8.58 -16.21
C ALA A 91 -3.85 9.64 -17.32
N LYS A 92 -4.65 9.51 -18.39
CA LYS A 92 -4.74 10.56 -19.43
C LYS A 92 -5.23 11.89 -18.88
N ARG A 93 -6.15 11.87 -17.89
CA ARG A 93 -6.68 13.07 -17.23
C ARG A 93 -5.74 13.64 -16.18
N HIS A 94 -4.83 12.84 -15.64
CA HIS A 94 -3.86 13.22 -14.60
C HIS A 94 -2.45 12.68 -14.91
N PRO A 95 -1.86 13.03 -16.07
CA PRO A 95 -0.62 12.41 -16.56
C PRO A 95 0.62 12.77 -15.74
N ASP A 96 0.55 13.84 -14.96
CA ASP A 96 1.55 14.32 -14.02
C ASP A 96 1.42 13.68 -12.62
N ARG A 97 0.36 12.89 -12.39
CA ARG A 97 0.07 12.27 -11.08
C ARG A 97 -0.04 10.76 -11.14
N LEU A 98 -0.57 10.19 -12.22
CA LEU A 98 -0.92 8.77 -12.29
C LEU A 98 -0.12 8.04 -13.35
N ILE A 99 0.42 6.88 -12.96
CA ILE A 99 1.32 6.06 -13.75
C ILE A 99 0.62 4.71 -14.00
N PRO A 100 -0.03 4.51 -15.15
CA PRO A 100 -0.89 3.36 -15.37
C PRO A 100 -0.07 2.11 -15.66
N PHE A 101 -0.35 1.02 -14.94
CA PHE A 101 0.17 -0.32 -15.23
C PHE A 101 -0.95 -1.17 -15.82
N ALA A 102 -0.64 -1.92 -16.88
CA ALA A 102 -1.59 -2.86 -17.49
C ALA A 102 -1.59 -4.17 -16.70
N SER A 103 -2.76 -4.72 -16.39
CA SER A 103 -2.87 -6.00 -15.68
C SER A 103 -3.71 -7.01 -16.44
N ILE A 104 -3.24 -8.26 -16.46
CA ILE A 104 -4.01 -9.45 -16.83
C ILE A 104 -4.04 -10.44 -15.65
N SER A 105 -4.01 -9.93 -14.41
CA SER A 105 -3.84 -10.74 -13.19
C SER A 105 -4.96 -11.78 -12.99
N PRO A 106 -4.63 -13.01 -12.53
CA PRO A 106 -5.62 -14.07 -12.31
C PRO A 106 -6.51 -13.85 -11.08
N GLU A 107 -6.22 -12.83 -10.27
CA GLU A 107 -7.14 -12.34 -9.23
C GLU A 107 -8.46 -11.81 -9.85
N ARG A 108 -8.41 -11.37 -11.11
CA ARG A 108 -9.58 -10.92 -11.86
C ARG A 108 -10.25 -12.15 -12.44
N SER A 109 -11.49 -12.39 -12.03
CA SER A 109 -12.26 -13.58 -12.42
C SER A 109 -12.34 -13.77 -13.94
N ILE A 110 -12.30 -12.68 -14.71
CA ILE A 110 -12.30 -12.72 -16.18
C ILE A 110 -11.03 -13.33 -16.79
N TYR A 111 -9.87 -13.22 -16.12
CA TYR A 111 -8.58 -13.71 -16.63
C TYR A 111 -8.21 -15.08 -16.11
N ARG A 112 -8.77 -15.48 -14.96
CA ARG A 112 -8.46 -16.75 -14.30
C ARG A 112 -8.63 -17.98 -15.20
N PRO A 113 -9.69 -18.12 -16.03
CA PRO A 113 -9.82 -19.26 -16.94
C PRO A 113 -8.67 -19.33 -17.94
N GLY A 114 -8.24 -18.20 -18.49
CA GLY A 114 -7.12 -18.13 -19.42
C GLY A 114 -5.79 -18.52 -18.77
N TRP A 115 -5.55 -18.09 -17.52
CA TRP A 115 -4.38 -18.51 -16.76
C TRP A 115 -4.36 -20.02 -16.50
N SER A 116 -5.51 -20.61 -16.15
CA SER A 116 -5.62 -22.05 -15.91
C SER A 116 -5.45 -22.90 -17.18
N ALA A 117 -5.70 -22.31 -18.36
CA ALA A 117 -5.58 -22.98 -19.65
C ALA A 117 -4.30 -22.62 -20.40
N ASP A 118 -3.43 -21.76 -19.85
CA ASP A 118 -2.33 -21.11 -20.55
C ASP A 118 -2.78 -20.52 -21.91
N ASP A 119 -3.94 -19.86 -21.91
CA ASP A 119 -4.57 -19.32 -23.10
C ASP A 119 -3.73 -18.17 -23.69
N PRO A 120 -3.19 -18.31 -24.92
CA PRO A 120 -2.34 -17.30 -25.54
C PRO A 120 -3.07 -15.97 -25.80
N THR A 121 -4.41 -15.96 -25.79
CA THR A 121 -5.19 -14.72 -25.97
C THR A 121 -4.96 -13.71 -24.86
N LEU A 122 -4.61 -14.14 -23.63
CA LEU A 122 -4.23 -13.24 -22.54
C LEU A 122 -2.99 -12.42 -22.89
N LEU A 123 -1.98 -13.08 -23.45
CA LEU A 123 -0.74 -12.42 -23.87
C LEU A 123 -0.97 -11.50 -25.08
N ALA A 124 -1.84 -11.89 -26.01
CA ALA A 124 -2.23 -11.04 -27.12
C ALA A 124 -2.98 -9.77 -26.64
N GLN A 125 -3.86 -9.90 -25.65
CA GLN A 125 -4.54 -8.77 -25.03
C GLN A 125 -3.55 -7.83 -24.33
N LEU A 126 -2.62 -8.39 -23.54
CA LEU A 126 -1.59 -7.59 -22.88
C LEU A 126 -0.71 -6.89 -23.90
N ASP A 127 -0.27 -7.59 -24.96
CA ASP A 127 0.53 -6.98 -26.04
C ASP A 127 -0.19 -5.79 -26.68
N ALA A 128 -1.49 -5.92 -26.95
CA ALA A 128 -2.30 -4.83 -27.49
C ALA A 128 -2.40 -3.63 -26.55
N LEU A 129 -2.57 -3.85 -25.23
CA LEU A 129 -2.56 -2.78 -24.23
C LEU A 129 -1.22 -2.05 -24.22
N LEU A 130 -0.11 -2.79 -24.18
CA LEU A 130 1.24 -2.22 -24.12
C LEU A 130 1.62 -1.48 -25.41
N ALA A 131 1.18 -1.96 -26.57
CA ALA A 131 1.41 -1.33 -27.87
C ALA A 131 0.85 0.10 -27.97
N THR A 132 -0.11 0.47 -27.12
CA THR A 132 -0.64 1.85 -27.05
C THR A 132 0.39 2.87 -26.56
N GLY A 133 1.45 2.43 -25.84
CA GLY A 133 2.43 3.31 -25.18
C GLY A 133 1.90 4.08 -23.97
N LEU A 134 0.63 3.88 -23.61
CA LEU A 134 -0.02 4.54 -22.47
C LEU A 134 0.47 3.96 -21.13
N TYR A 135 0.58 2.64 -21.03
CA TYR A 135 0.99 1.95 -19.82
C TYR A 135 2.51 2.03 -19.62
N LYS A 136 2.91 2.33 -18.38
CA LYS A 136 4.32 2.50 -17.97
C LYS A 136 4.87 1.31 -17.19
N GLY A 137 4.12 0.22 -17.14
CA GLY A 137 4.48 -1.03 -16.48
C GLY A 137 3.41 -2.09 -16.65
N ILE A 138 3.70 -3.28 -16.17
CA ILE A 138 2.77 -4.40 -16.11
C ILE A 138 2.51 -4.73 -14.65
N GLY A 139 1.25 -4.91 -14.29
CA GLY A 139 0.85 -5.43 -13.00
C GLY A 139 -0.27 -4.63 -12.34
N GLU A 140 -0.55 -4.89 -11.07
CA GLU A 140 -0.01 -6.04 -10.33
C GLU A 140 -0.42 -7.36 -11.00
N ILE A 141 0.50 -8.34 -11.05
CA ILE A 141 0.25 -9.72 -11.44
C ILE A 141 0.34 -10.61 -10.21
N SER A 142 -0.79 -11.09 -9.71
CA SER A 142 -0.88 -11.95 -8.55
C SER A 142 -0.73 -13.41 -8.97
N ALA A 143 0.51 -13.82 -9.27
CA ALA A 143 0.78 -15.19 -9.71
C ALA A 143 0.59 -16.19 -8.56
N ALA A 144 1.09 -15.86 -7.36
CA ALA A 144 0.87 -16.65 -6.15
C ALA A 144 0.43 -15.73 -5.02
N HIS A 145 -0.79 -15.90 -4.51
CA HIS A 145 -1.43 -15.05 -3.49
C HIS A 145 -2.32 -15.92 -2.61
N PHE A 146 -2.13 -15.87 -1.29
CA PHE A 146 -2.96 -16.62 -0.34
C PHE A 146 -4.44 -16.20 -0.40
N PRO A 147 -5.41 -17.08 -0.12
CA PRO A 147 -6.81 -16.67 -0.15
C PRO A 147 -7.07 -15.51 0.82
N ALA A 148 -7.91 -14.56 0.40
CA ALA A 148 -8.33 -13.42 1.22
C ALA A 148 -9.82 -13.17 1.03
N SER A 149 -10.42 -12.34 1.90
CA SER A 149 -11.84 -12.02 1.79
C SER A 149 -12.15 -11.35 0.45
N GLY A 150 -12.91 -12.05 -0.40
CA GLY A 150 -13.25 -11.63 -1.76
C GLY A 150 -12.23 -12.01 -2.84
N PHE A 151 -11.16 -12.74 -2.50
CA PHE A 151 -10.11 -13.17 -3.42
C PHE A 151 -9.82 -14.66 -3.26
N ALA A 152 -10.07 -15.43 -4.32
CA ALA A 152 -9.64 -16.81 -4.39
C ALA A 152 -8.11 -16.90 -4.39
N GLU A 153 -7.58 -17.97 -3.81
CA GLU A 153 -6.15 -18.28 -3.90
C GLU A 153 -5.69 -18.28 -5.36
N THR A 154 -4.51 -17.73 -5.61
CA THR A 154 -3.80 -17.91 -6.87
C THR A 154 -2.53 -18.67 -6.57
N ASP A 155 -2.21 -19.66 -7.39
CA ASP A 155 -1.00 -20.48 -7.22
C ASP A 155 -0.46 -20.91 -8.59
N TYR A 156 -0.19 -19.92 -9.42
CA TYR A 156 0.42 -20.07 -10.73
C TYR A 156 1.93 -19.90 -10.60
N SER A 157 2.68 -20.78 -11.28
CA SER A 157 4.14 -20.74 -11.24
C SER A 157 4.69 -19.45 -11.86
N PRO A 158 5.61 -18.72 -11.19
CA PRO A 158 6.37 -17.62 -11.79
C PRO A 158 7.16 -18.01 -13.06
N THR A 159 7.42 -19.31 -13.27
CA THR A 159 8.06 -19.84 -14.48
C THR A 159 7.08 -20.46 -15.48
N GLY A 160 5.76 -20.39 -15.21
CA GLY A 160 4.71 -20.87 -16.11
C GLY A 160 4.67 -20.13 -17.45
N ALA A 161 3.90 -20.65 -18.42
CA ALA A 161 3.86 -20.10 -19.78
C ALA A 161 3.33 -18.66 -19.80
N THR A 162 2.23 -18.39 -19.08
CA THR A 162 1.66 -17.05 -18.97
C THR A 162 2.63 -16.04 -18.36
N MET A 163 3.28 -16.36 -17.21
CA MET A 163 4.29 -15.47 -16.60
C MET A 163 5.51 -15.27 -17.48
N THR A 164 6.03 -16.34 -18.12
CA THR A 164 7.11 -16.25 -19.09
C THR A 164 6.76 -15.30 -20.25
N GLY A 165 5.52 -15.37 -20.74
CA GLY A 165 5.00 -14.49 -21.79
C GLY A 165 4.93 -13.04 -21.34
N ILE A 166 4.42 -12.77 -20.12
CA ILE A 166 4.40 -11.44 -19.51
C ILE A 166 5.80 -10.85 -19.44
N MET A 167 6.78 -11.61 -18.94
CA MET A 167 8.17 -11.16 -18.85
C MET A 167 8.80 -10.92 -20.23
N THR A 168 8.42 -11.70 -21.24
CA THR A 168 8.85 -11.50 -22.63
C THR A 168 8.30 -10.21 -23.23
N LEU A 169 7.02 -9.90 -22.97
CA LEU A 169 6.42 -8.63 -23.36
C LEU A 169 7.05 -7.45 -22.61
N ALA A 170 7.31 -7.60 -21.31
CA ALA A 170 8.00 -6.59 -20.51
C ALA A 170 9.37 -6.22 -21.10
N ARG A 171 10.15 -7.24 -21.50
CA ARG A 171 11.41 -7.05 -22.23
C ARG A 171 11.21 -6.33 -23.57
N LYS A 172 10.23 -6.76 -24.38
CA LYS A 172 9.90 -6.15 -25.69
C LYS A 172 9.63 -4.65 -25.56
N TYR A 173 8.86 -4.25 -24.55
CA TYR A 173 8.49 -2.85 -24.32
C TYR A 173 9.40 -2.08 -23.37
N ARG A 174 10.40 -2.75 -22.76
CA ARG A 174 11.31 -2.20 -21.74
C ARG A 174 10.56 -1.61 -20.54
N LEU A 175 9.59 -2.37 -20.03
CA LEU A 175 8.73 -1.96 -18.93
C LEU A 175 9.01 -2.78 -17.66
N PRO A 176 8.87 -2.19 -16.46
CA PRO A 176 8.90 -2.96 -15.22
C PRO A 176 7.67 -3.85 -15.08
N VAL A 177 7.81 -4.94 -14.33
CA VAL A 177 6.70 -5.85 -13.98
C VAL A 177 6.54 -5.88 -12.47
N MET A 178 5.34 -5.55 -11.98
CA MET A 178 4.95 -5.71 -10.60
C MET A 178 4.24 -7.04 -10.38
N VAL A 179 4.78 -7.86 -9.49
CA VAL A 179 4.30 -9.20 -9.19
C VAL A 179 4.01 -9.38 -7.70
N HIS A 180 2.89 -10.01 -7.38
CA HIS A 180 2.66 -10.63 -6.08
C HIS A 180 2.98 -12.11 -6.20
N VAL A 181 4.04 -12.50 -5.50
CA VAL A 181 4.46 -13.89 -5.36
C VAL A 181 4.69 -14.14 -3.88
N GLU A 182 3.83 -14.94 -3.26
CA GLU A 182 4.03 -15.40 -1.89
C GLU A 182 5.34 -16.19 -1.74
N SER A 183 5.89 -16.18 -0.53
CA SER A 183 7.12 -16.91 -0.17
C SER A 183 7.09 -18.43 -0.41
N THR A 184 5.95 -19.01 -0.78
CA THR A 184 5.80 -20.41 -1.18
C THR A 184 6.40 -20.74 -2.56
N ARG A 185 6.63 -19.73 -3.41
CA ARG A 185 7.13 -19.87 -4.80
C ARG A 185 8.50 -19.24 -5.03
N MET A 186 9.35 -19.18 -4.00
CA MET A 186 10.64 -18.50 -4.09
C MET A 186 11.63 -19.14 -5.05
N ALA A 187 11.58 -20.47 -5.25
CA ALA A 187 12.47 -21.12 -6.19
C ALA A 187 12.17 -20.68 -7.64
N GLU A 188 10.89 -20.63 -8.00
CA GLU A 188 10.42 -20.21 -9.31
C GLU A 188 10.58 -18.69 -9.51
N LEU A 189 10.37 -17.88 -8.46
CA LEU A 189 10.66 -16.44 -8.51
C LEU A 189 12.14 -16.19 -8.86
N GLN A 190 13.07 -16.87 -8.18
CA GLN A 190 14.51 -16.74 -8.45
C GLN A 190 14.87 -17.16 -9.87
N GLN A 191 14.32 -18.28 -10.35
CA GLN A 191 14.51 -18.73 -11.73
C GLN A 191 13.99 -17.72 -12.76
N MET A 192 12.82 -17.11 -12.50
CA MET A 192 12.27 -16.05 -13.34
C MET A 192 13.19 -14.82 -13.35
N LEU A 193 13.67 -14.37 -12.20
CA LEU A 193 14.59 -13.23 -12.09
C LEU A 193 15.91 -13.48 -12.84
N GLU A 194 16.47 -14.69 -12.73
CA GLU A 194 17.69 -15.11 -13.42
C GLU A 194 17.53 -15.22 -14.94
N ARG A 195 16.34 -15.62 -15.42
CA ARG A 195 16.03 -15.72 -16.85
C ARG A 195 15.73 -14.36 -17.50
N PHE A 196 15.33 -13.37 -16.70
CA PHE A 196 14.99 -12.02 -17.15
C PHE A 196 15.80 -10.93 -16.42
N PRO A 197 17.14 -11.00 -16.41
CA PRO A 197 17.98 -10.09 -15.63
C PRO A 197 17.92 -8.64 -16.12
N ASP A 198 17.40 -8.41 -17.32
CA ASP A 198 17.22 -7.11 -17.97
C ASP A 198 15.84 -6.49 -17.73
N VAL A 199 14.89 -7.24 -17.16
CA VAL A 199 13.55 -6.75 -16.84
C VAL A 199 13.49 -6.38 -15.36
N PRO A 200 13.21 -5.11 -15.00
CA PRO A 200 12.99 -4.73 -13.61
C PRO A 200 11.73 -5.40 -13.06
N VAL A 201 11.85 -6.08 -11.93
CA VAL A 201 10.74 -6.73 -11.24
C VAL A 201 10.48 -6.02 -9.92
N ILE A 202 9.27 -5.47 -9.77
CA ILE A 202 8.78 -4.91 -8.53
C ILE A 202 8.05 -6.03 -7.79
N TRP A 203 8.59 -6.47 -6.66
CA TRP A 203 7.99 -7.52 -5.85
C TRP A 203 7.10 -6.90 -4.79
N ALA A 204 5.79 -6.92 -5.06
CA ALA A 204 4.75 -6.38 -4.21
C ALA A 204 4.95 -6.87 -2.78
N HIS A 205 4.95 -5.93 -1.82
CA HIS A 205 5.16 -6.16 -0.38
C HIS A 205 6.30 -7.17 -0.05
N GLY A 206 7.28 -7.29 -0.95
CA GLY A 206 8.33 -8.31 -1.01
C GLY A 206 7.93 -9.71 -0.55
N GLY A 207 6.75 -10.18 -0.98
CA GLY A 207 6.21 -11.50 -0.69
C GLY A 207 6.11 -11.84 0.81
N TYR A 208 6.05 -10.79 1.65
CA TYR A 208 6.03 -10.86 3.11
C TYR A 208 7.19 -11.66 3.72
N THR A 209 8.36 -11.62 3.09
CA THR A 209 9.51 -12.38 3.56
C THR A 209 10.10 -11.83 4.87
N PRO A 210 10.72 -12.70 5.69
CA PRO A 210 11.57 -12.28 6.79
C PRO A 210 12.84 -11.58 6.26
N LEU A 211 13.46 -10.76 7.11
CA LEU A 211 14.60 -9.91 6.76
C LEU A 211 15.74 -10.65 6.04
N PHE A 212 16.12 -11.83 6.53
CA PHE A 212 17.24 -12.59 5.97
C PHE A 212 16.97 -13.06 4.52
N LEU A 213 15.72 -13.42 4.20
CA LEU A 213 15.34 -13.79 2.84
C LEU A 213 15.27 -12.57 1.92
N ALA A 214 14.73 -11.45 2.41
CA ALA A 214 14.74 -10.19 1.67
C ALA A 214 16.17 -9.77 1.30
N ARG A 215 17.08 -9.74 2.28
CA ARG A 215 18.52 -9.47 2.09
C ARG A 215 19.12 -10.40 1.02
N ARG A 216 18.93 -11.71 1.17
CA ARG A 216 19.48 -12.73 0.26
C ARG A 216 18.99 -12.55 -1.19
N LEU A 217 17.70 -12.32 -1.40
CA LEU A 217 17.14 -12.13 -2.74
C LEU A 217 17.60 -10.82 -3.38
N LEU A 218 17.62 -9.74 -2.60
CA LEU A 218 18.12 -8.45 -3.08
C LEU A 218 19.59 -8.53 -3.50
N ASP A 219 20.44 -9.21 -2.72
CA ASP A 219 21.87 -9.36 -3.06
C ASP A 219 22.09 -10.17 -4.34
N ARG A 220 21.25 -11.19 -4.56
CA ARG A 220 21.43 -12.13 -5.67
C ARG A 220 20.84 -11.66 -7.00
N HIS A 221 19.80 -10.84 -6.98
CA HIS A 221 19.03 -10.48 -8.18
C HIS A 221 19.00 -8.97 -8.41
N PRO A 222 19.94 -8.38 -9.17
CA PRO A 222 20.04 -6.93 -9.37
C PRO A 222 18.79 -6.25 -9.93
N ASN A 223 17.96 -6.99 -10.66
CA ASN A 223 16.71 -6.52 -11.27
C ASN A 223 15.49 -6.55 -10.33
N LEU A 224 15.63 -7.07 -9.10
CA LEU A 224 14.54 -7.14 -8.13
C LEU A 224 14.41 -5.83 -7.34
N HIS A 225 13.21 -5.30 -7.20
CA HIS A 225 12.90 -4.15 -6.33
C HIS A 225 11.90 -4.61 -5.27
N TYR A 226 12.22 -4.36 -4.01
CA TYR A 226 11.38 -4.70 -2.86
C TYR A 226 10.38 -3.58 -2.62
N GLU A 227 9.11 -3.85 -2.83
CA GLU A 227 8.02 -2.90 -2.62
C GLU A 227 7.50 -3.03 -1.17
N LEU A 228 7.24 -1.91 -0.50
CA LEU A 228 6.99 -1.83 0.95
C LEU A 228 5.53 -1.53 1.34
N SER A 229 4.62 -1.39 0.38
CA SER A 229 3.19 -1.36 0.67
C SER A 229 2.77 -2.58 1.47
N ALA A 230 1.73 -2.47 2.30
CA ALA A 230 1.30 -3.48 3.28
C ALA A 230 2.34 -3.87 4.37
N ARG A 231 3.65 -3.75 4.12
CA ARG A 231 4.77 -3.95 5.05
C ARG A 231 4.86 -2.80 6.06
N THR A 232 4.39 -1.62 5.70
CA THR A 232 4.36 -0.44 6.58
C THR A 232 3.02 -0.27 7.29
N TRP A 233 2.07 -1.20 7.18
CA TRP A 233 0.82 -1.06 7.94
C TRP A 233 1.08 -1.31 9.44
N PRO A 234 0.54 -0.48 10.36
CA PRO A 234 0.70 -0.65 11.81
C PRO A 234 0.30 -2.04 12.30
N ARG A 235 -0.74 -2.60 11.67
CA ARG A 235 -1.18 -3.97 11.88
C ARG A 235 -1.66 -4.55 10.56
N HIS A 236 -0.96 -5.54 10.05
CA HIS A 236 -1.38 -6.23 8.85
C HIS A 236 -2.52 -7.24 9.19
N PRO A 237 -3.63 -7.26 8.43
CA PRO A 237 -4.82 -8.02 8.80
C PRO A 237 -4.64 -9.54 8.70
N ARG A 238 -3.63 -10.02 7.94
CA ARG A 238 -3.37 -11.45 7.76
C ARG A 238 -2.38 -12.05 8.77
N SER A 239 -1.40 -11.28 9.20
CA SER A 239 -0.36 -11.73 10.12
C SER A 239 0.36 -10.55 10.75
N PRO A 240 0.64 -10.55 12.07
CA PRO A 240 1.48 -9.55 12.70
C PRO A 240 2.93 -9.57 12.18
N ASP A 241 3.40 -10.69 11.63
CA ASP A 241 4.79 -10.85 11.16
C ASP A 241 5.03 -10.22 9.78
N TYR A 242 3.96 -9.78 9.11
CA TYR A 242 4.05 -9.24 7.77
C TYR A 242 4.50 -7.79 7.74
N THR A 243 4.31 -7.04 8.83
CA THR A 243 4.78 -5.66 8.93
C THR A 243 6.26 -5.59 9.32
N VAL A 244 6.97 -4.56 8.87
CA VAL A 244 8.35 -4.26 9.28
C VAL A 244 8.40 -3.35 10.52
N LEU A 245 7.25 -3.09 11.14
CA LEU A 245 7.10 -2.25 12.33
C LEU A 245 7.08 -3.11 13.61
N ARG A 246 7.79 -2.70 14.67
CA ARG A 246 7.90 -3.46 15.93
C ARG A 246 6.82 -3.17 16.98
N ASP A 247 6.12 -2.04 16.83
CA ASP A 247 5.08 -1.55 17.74
C ASP A 247 3.96 -0.82 16.97
N GLY A 248 3.85 -1.11 15.68
CA GLY A 248 2.93 -0.45 14.75
C GLY A 248 3.37 0.94 14.29
N GLN A 249 4.53 1.44 14.72
CA GLN A 249 5.05 2.75 14.31
C GLN A 249 6.54 2.73 13.97
N ASN A 250 7.38 2.17 14.85
CA ASN A 250 8.82 2.16 14.68
C ASN A 250 9.25 1.00 13.78
N VAL A 251 10.05 1.30 12.76
CA VAL A 251 10.68 0.28 11.91
C VAL A 251 11.75 -0.44 12.73
N TRP A 252 11.86 -1.75 12.58
CA TRP A 252 12.98 -2.51 13.16
C TRP A 252 14.33 -1.94 12.67
N PRO A 253 15.31 -1.69 13.56
CA PRO A 253 16.62 -1.15 13.17
C PRO A 253 17.32 -1.96 12.08
N GLU A 254 17.15 -3.28 12.07
CA GLU A 254 17.75 -4.18 11.09
C GLU A 254 17.11 -4.03 9.70
N TRP A 255 15.81 -3.70 9.64
CA TRP A 255 15.14 -3.34 8.39
C TRP A 255 15.61 -1.99 7.88
N LEU A 256 15.74 -0.97 8.76
CA LEU A 256 16.32 0.32 8.37
C LEU A 256 17.74 0.16 7.81
N ALA A 257 18.60 -0.60 8.50
CA ALA A 257 19.97 -0.86 8.06
C ALA A 257 20.01 -1.55 6.68
N LEU A 258 19.13 -2.50 6.40
CA LEU A 258 19.01 -3.13 5.08
C LEU A 258 18.60 -2.11 4.01
N ILE A 259 17.57 -1.30 4.28
CA ILE A 259 17.07 -0.30 3.34
C ILE A 259 18.14 0.74 3.05
N GLU A 260 18.81 1.25 4.07
CA GLU A 260 19.86 2.29 3.93
C GLU A 260 21.15 1.76 3.30
N ALA A 261 21.45 0.46 3.44
CA ALA A 261 22.58 -0.15 2.75
C ALA A 261 22.34 -0.34 1.24
N GLN A 262 21.08 -0.47 0.81
CA GLN A 262 20.71 -0.64 -0.60
C GLN A 262 19.46 0.16 -0.99
N PRO A 263 19.46 1.49 -0.83
CA PRO A 263 18.24 2.30 -0.92
C PRO A 263 17.66 2.29 -2.32
N HIS A 264 18.47 2.06 -3.35
CA HIS A 264 18.06 1.94 -4.75
C HIS A 264 17.17 0.70 -5.05
N ARG A 265 17.04 -0.22 -4.08
CA ARG A 265 16.31 -1.48 -4.22
C ARG A 265 14.93 -1.48 -3.57
N PHE A 266 14.55 -0.38 -2.92
CA PHE A 266 13.28 -0.27 -2.20
C PHE A 266 12.36 0.76 -2.84
N LEU A 267 11.07 0.44 -2.86
CA LEU A 267 9.97 1.31 -3.27
C LEU A 267 8.96 1.37 -2.13
N ILE A 268 8.31 2.51 -1.96
CA ILE A 268 7.24 2.69 -0.97
C ILE A 268 5.88 2.81 -1.66
N GLY A 269 4.84 2.30 -1.02
CA GLY A 269 3.48 2.40 -1.52
C GLY A 269 2.47 2.19 -0.39
N THR A 270 1.19 2.36 -0.71
CA THR A 270 0.11 2.22 0.27
C THR A 270 -0.60 0.88 0.19
N ASP A 271 -0.66 0.26 -1.00
CA ASP A 271 -1.58 -0.84 -1.33
C ASP A 271 -3.03 -0.37 -1.11
N ALA A 272 -3.33 0.79 -1.71
CA ALA A 272 -4.64 1.41 -1.62
C ALA A 272 -5.67 0.61 -2.41
N SER A 273 -6.83 0.36 -1.79
CA SER A 273 -7.95 -0.36 -2.42
C SER A 273 -9.26 0.43 -2.41
N HIS A 274 -9.28 1.60 -1.75
CA HIS A 274 -10.42 2.49 -1.63
C HIS A 274 -11.65 1.79 -1.06
N ARG A 275 -11.45 0.99 -0.02
CA ARG A 275 -12.55 0.33 0.73
C ARG A 275 -13.11 1.25 1.82
N SER A 276 -12.25 2.05 2.46
CA SER A 276 -12.61 2.98 3.52
C SER A 276 -11.62 4.14 3.57
N ALA A 277 -12.12 5.38 3.61
CA ALA A 277 -11.27 6.57 3.67
C ALA A 277 -10.37 6.59 4.92
N ASP A 278 -10.86 6.11 6.06
CA ASP A 278 -10.06 6.04 7.30
C ASP A 278 -8.94 5.01 7.19
N ALA A 279 -9.24 3.86 6.57
CA ALA A 279 -8.22 2.83 6.33
C ALA A 279 -7.14 3.35 5.37
N GLU A 280 -7.53 4.03 4.28
CA GLU A 280 -6.55 4.60 3.36
C GLU A 280 -5.74 5.73 4.03
N ALA A 281 -6.38 6.65 4.76
CA ALA A 281 -5.67 7.71 5.48
C ALA A 281 -4.63 7.16 6.48
N MET A 282 -4.93 6.04 7.15
CA MET A 282 -3.98 5.34 8.02
C MET A 282 -2.76 4.84 7.24
N LYS A 283 -2.94 4.26 6.05
CA LYS A 283 -1.82 3.76 5.23
C LYS A 283 -0.90 4.90 4.79
N PHE A 284 -1.46 6.01 4.31
CA PHE A 284 -0.70 7.20 3.95
C PHE A 284 0.05 7.80 5.15
N ALA A 285 -0.60 7.89 6.32
CA ALA A 285 0.05 8.32 7.54
C ALA A 285 1.23 7.41 7.93
N SER A 286 1.07 6.10 7.77
CA SER A 286 2.11 5.13 8.08
C SER A 286 3.29 5.20 7.10
N VAL A 287 3.04 5.45 5.81
CA VAL A 287 4.09 5.74 4.82
C VAL A 287 4.91 6.96 5.25
N GLN A 288 4.27 8.04 5.68
CA GLN A 288 4.94 9.26 6.13
C GLN A 288 5.78 9.02 7.39
N ASN A 289 5.23 8.27 8.33
CA ASN A 289 5.95 7.84 9.52
C ASN A 289 7.17 6.94 9.19
N PHE A 290 7.03 6.01 8.24
CA PHE A 290 8.12 5.17 7.77
C PHE A 290 9.24 6.00 7.12
N LEU A 291 8.89 6.90 6.19
CA LEU A 291 9.85 7.74 5.49
C LEU A 291 10.61 8.66 6.46
N GLY A 292 9.94 9.17 7.49
CA GLY A 292 10.55 10.01 8.53
C GLY A 292 11.67 9.32 9.32
N GLN A 293 11.75 7.99 9.31
CA GLN A 293 12.74 7.20 10.03
C GLN A 293 14.00 6.86 9.20
N LEU A 294 13.98 7.08 7.88
CA LEU A 294 15.13 6.86 7.00
C LEU A 294 16.09 8.06 7.03
N ALA A 295 17.39 7.80 6.88
CA ALA A 295 18.38 8.83 6.57
C ALA A 295 18.00 9.62 5.30
N PRO A 296 18.27 10.94 5.22
CA PRO A 296 17.79 11.79 4.12
C PRO A 296 18.14 11.27 2.71
N GLU A 297 19.37 10.77 2.50
CA GLU A 297 19.79 10.26 1.19
C GLU A 297 19.03 9.00 0.77
N ALA A 298 18.84 8.06 1.71
CA ALA A 298 18.05 6.85 1.46
C ALA A 298 16.57 7.20 1.24
N ARG A 299 16.04 8.14 2.04
CA ARG A 299 14.66 8.61 1.97
C ARG A 299 14.30 9.13 0.59
N GLU A 300 15.11 9.99 -0.02
CA GLU A 300 14.81 10.54 -1.35
C GLU A 300 14.69 9.46 -2.43
N LEU A 301 15.57 8.46 -2.39
CA LEU A 301 15.55 7.33 -3.32
C LEU A 301 14.31 6.45 -3.11
N VAL A 302 14.04 6.05 -1.87
CA VAL A 302 12.93 5.16 -1.52
C VAL A 302 11.58 5.85 -1.69
N ALA A 303 11.48 7.13 -1.32
CA ALA A 303 10.24 7.89 -1.38
C ALA A 303 9.75 8.08 -2.82
N ARG A 304 10.64 8.41 -3.77
CA ARG A 304 10.22 8.61 -5.17
C ARG A 304 11.28 8.33 -6.22
N GLY A 305 12.56 8.57 -5.93
CA GLY A 305 13.60 8.60 -6.95
C GLY A 305 13.77 7.28 -7.71
N ASN A 306 13.63 6.14 -7.02
CA ASN A 306 13.72 4.83 -7.63
C ASN A 306 12.53 4.53 -8.55
N LEU A 307 11.31 4.78 -8.08
CA LEU A 307 10.10 4.50 -8.84
C LEU A 307 10.07 5.33 -10.13
N LEU A 308 10.33 6.63 -10.03
CA LEU A 308 10.31 7.53 -11.18
C LEU A 308 11.37 7.12 -12.22
N ARG A 309 12.57 6.73 -11.78
CA ARG A 309 13.60 6.19 -12.68
C ARG A 309 13.15 4.90 -13.39
N LEU A 310 12.52 3.98 -12.67
CA LEU A 310 12.06 2.70 -13.23
C LEU A 310 11.03 2.86 -14.35
N VAL A 311 10.17 3.87 -14.23
CA VAL A 311 9.10 4.15 -15.20
C VAL A 311 9.48 5.25 -16.21
N GLY A 312 10.76 5.64 -16.25
CA GLY A 312 11.30 6.59 -17.22
C GLY A 312 10.89 8.04 -17.00
N MET A 313 10.49 8.40 -15.78
CA MET A 313 10.12 9.75 -15.36
C MET A 313 11.28 10.44 -14.63
N LYS A 314 11.32 11.77 -14.69
CA LYS A 314 12.34 12.57 -13.99
C LYS A 314 12.02 12.64 -12.48
N PRO A 315 12.98 12.31 -11.59
CA PRO A 315 12.82 12.39 -10.13
C PRO A 315 12.58 13.80 -9.56
#